data_AF-A0A8S1W7E6-F1
#
_entry.id   AF-A0A8S1W7E6-F1
#
_cell.length_a   1.000
_cell.length_b   1.000
_cell.length_c   1.000
_cell.angle_alpha   90.00
_cell.angle_beta   90.00
_cell.angle_gamma   90.00
#
_symmetry.space_group_name_H-M   'P 1'
#
loop_
_entity.id
_entity.type
_entity.pdbx_description
1 polymer ?
#
loop_
_entity_poly.entity_id
_entity_poly.type
_entity_poly.pdbx_seq_one_letter_code
_entity_poly.pdbx_strand_id
1 'polypeptide(L)'
;MNLSKEFFTQIARIESKNSISTIDTLIAMYSKCVEYYDQQQDPIKYYFLEKIQYTLSQDHTIEHITRNSNRAQTTRVSISKLDPELLNTSIRSKQTIHKINFQSQLNLDTHNQQLNTLVESHHTNTIQKDAIIRENIHQQNLQFRERLKQRQSQSITRSMSQCPSYDTIIYQK
;
A
#
# COMPACT_ATOMS: atom_id res chain seq x y z
N MET A 1 27.31 14.18 -1.15
CA MET A 1 26.46 15.17 -1.84
C MET A 1 25.66 15.89 -0.76
N ASN A 2 25.94 17.14 -0.40
CA ASN A 2 25.23 17.78 0.72
C ASN A 2 23.97 18.51 0.22
N LEU A 3 22.81 18.18 0.77
CA LEU A 3 21.56 18.88 0.50
C LEU A 3 21.58 20.23 1.23
N SER A 4 21.63 21.34 0.48
CA SER A 4 21.69 22.69 1.06
C SER A 4 20.29 23.21 1.41
N LYS A 5 20.23 24.25 2.25
CA LYS A 5 18.97 24.96 2.54
C LYS A 5 18.32 25.53 1.28
N GLU A 6 19.12 26.01 0.33
CA GLU A 6 18.65 26.54 -0.95
C GLU A 6 17.93 25.46 -1.78
N PHE A 7 18.44 24.23 -1.75
CA PHE A 7 17.82 23.09 -2.43
C PHE A 7 16.39 22.84 -1.90
N PHE A 8 16.20 22.77 -0.58
CA PHE A 8 14.85 22.60 0.00
C PHE A 8 13.95 23.82 -0.24
N THR A 9 14.53 25.02 -0.28
CA THR A 9 13.79 26.24 -0.64
C THR A 9 13.29 26.17 -2.08
N GLN A 10 14.07 25.59 -2.98
CA GLN A 10 13.69 25.37 -4.37
C GLN A 10 12.59 24.32 -4.49
N ILE A 11 12.65 23.20 -3.73
CA ILE A 11 11.56 22.22 -3.64
C ILE A 11 10.26 22.91 -3.23
N ALA A 12 10.27 23.67 -2.14
CA ALA A 12 9.09 24.36 -1.63
C ALA A 12 8.49 25.36 -2.64
N ARG A 13 9.35 26.06 -3.41
CA ARG A 13 8.91 26.97 -4.49
C ARG A 13 8.29 26.25 -5.68
N ILE A 14 8.69 25.00 -5.93
CA ILE A 14 8.12 24.19 -7.01
C ILE A 14 6.81 23.56 -6.54
N GLU A 15 6.75 23.02 -5.32
CA GLU A 15 5.53 22.52 -4.68
C GLU A 15 4.42 23.59 -4.71
N SER A 16 4.74 24.85 -4.38
CA SER A 16 3.74 25.92 -4.34
C SER A 16 3.16 26.29 -5.71
N LYS A 17 3.90 26.06 -6.80
CA LYS A 17 3.43 26.34 -8.16
C LYS A 17 2.51 25.24 -8.70
N ASN A 18 2.62 24.03 -8.16
CA ASN A 18 1.81 22.85 -8.50
C ASN A 18 1.49 22.72 -10.00
N SER A 19 2.50 22.98 -10.85
CA SER A 19 2.32 23.01 -12.30
C SER A 19 2.77 21.69 -12.91
N ILE A 20 2.03 21.21 -13.91
CA ILE A 20 2.33 19.94 -14.59
C ILE A 20 3.75 19.92 -15.16
N SER A 21 4.21 21.04 -15.73
CA SER A 21 5.54 21.21 -16.31
C SER A 21 6.69 21.05 -15.31
N THR A 22 6.41 21.12 -14.01
CA THR A 22 7.42 21.05 -12.95
C THR A 22 7.43 19.73 -12.20
N ILE A 23 6.48 18.82 -12.48
CA ILE A 23 6.36 17.52 -11.80
C ILE A 23 7.62 16.69 -11.95
N ASP A 24 8.12 16.54 -13.18
CA ASP A 24 9.33 15.73 -13.45
C ASP A 24 10.55 16.27 -12.70
N THR A 25 10.66 17.61 -12.60
CA THR A 25 11.71 18.27 -11.84
C THR A 25 11.56 18.03 -10.35
N LEU A 26 10.34 18.11 -9.82
CA LEU A 26 10.05 17.88 -8.41
C LEU A 26 10.34 16.44 -7.99
N ILE A 27 9.93 15.46 -8.80
CA ILE A 27 10.24 14.04 -8.59
C ILE A 27 11.75 13.82 -8.59
N ALA A 28 12.47 14.37 -9.58
CA ALA A 28 13.93 14.25 -9.63
C ALA A 28 14.62 14.85 -8.40
N MET A 29 14.09 15.93 -7.82
CA MET A 29 14.62 16.51 -6.59
C MET A 29 14.34 15.62 -5.37
N TYR A 30 13.14 15.07 -5.23
CA TYR A 30 12.86 14.11 -4.16
C TYR A 30 13.68 12.83 -4.29
N SER A 31 13.90 12.32 -5.51
CA SER A 31 14.76 11.16 -5.73
C SER A 31 16.19 11.41 -5.23
N LYS A 32 16.74 12.62 -5.44
CA LYS A 32 18.04 13.00 -4.85
C LYS A 32 18.03 13.04 -3.33
N CYS A 33 16.91 13.42 -2.70
CA CYS A 33 16.76 13.29 -1.25
C CYS A 33 16.78 11.83 -0.81
N VAL A 34 16.03 10.96 -1.49
CA VAL A 34 16.00 9.53 -1.19
C VAL A 34 17.39 8.93 -1.30
N GLU A 35 18.11 9.18 -2.40
CA GLU A 35 19.48 8.68 -2.59
C GLU A 35 20.43 9.15 -1.47
N TYR A 36 20.35 10.43 -1.09
CA TYR A 36 21.19 10.99 -0.03
C TYR A 36 20.93 10.37 1.34
N TYR A 37 19.66 10.22 1.71
CA TYR A 37 19.26 9.68 3.01
C TYR A 37 19.35 8.15 3.06
N ASP A 38 19.23 7.47 1.92
CA ASP A 38 19.49 6.04 1.82
C ASP A 38 20.95 5.69 2.09
N GLN A 39 21.89 6.48 1.54
CA GLN A 39 23.33 6.36 1.83
C GLN A 39 23.66 6.53 3.33
N GLN A 40 22.87 7.32 4.05
CA GLN A 40 23.02 7.55 5.48
C GLN A 40 22.19 6.58 6.34
N GLN A 41 21.46 5.66 5.71
CA GLN A 41 20.50 4.76 6.36
C GLN A 41 19.46 5.52 7.21
N ASP A 42 19.13 6.75 6.84
CA ASP A 42 18.19 7.59 7.55
C ASP A 42 16.75 7.26 7.13
N PRO A 43 15.84 6.94 8.07
CA PRO A 43 14.45 6.63 7.77
C PRO A 43 13.68 7.80 7.15
N ILE A 44 14.17 9.04 7.22
CA ILE A 44 13.53 10.19 6.56
C ILE A 44 13.41 10.01 5.04
N LYS A 45 14.18 9.09 4.42
CA LYS A 45 14.02 8.71 3.01
C LYS A 45 12.58 8.29 2.68
N TYR A 46 11.86 7.68 3.63
CA TYR A 46 10.48 7.25 3.42
C TYR A 46 9.51 8.43 3.27
N TYR A 47 9.77 9.55 3.95
CA TYR A 47 9.00 10.78 3.74
C TYR A 47 9.12 11.29 2.29
N PHE A 48 10.32 11.26 1.72
CA PHE A 48 10.53 11.68 0.33
C PHE A 48 9.93 10.67 -0.67
N LEU A 49 9.94 9.38 -0.35
CA LEU A 49 9.24 8.36 -1.15
C LEU A 49 7.72 8.59 -1.13
N GLU A 50 7.13 8.86 0.03
CA GLU A 50 5.70 9.21 0.13
C GLU A 50 5.37 10.49 -0.66
N LYS A 51 6.24 11.49 -0.64
CA LYS A 51 6.08 12.72 -1.45
C LYS A 51 6.09 12.43 -2.95
N ILE A 52 6.95 11.53 -3.43
CA ILE A 52 6.96 11.07 -4.82
C ILE A 52 5.64 10.37 -5.16
N GLN A 53 5.21 9.42 -4.32
CA GLN A 53 3.96 8.68 -4.54
C GLN A 53 2.75 9.62 -4.56
N TYR A 54 2.67 10.54 -3.61
CA TYR A 54 1.62 11.55 -3.53
C TYR A 54 1.58 12.45 -4.77
N THR A 55 2.74 12.85 -5.29
CA THR A 55 2.82 13.68 -6.50
C THR A 55 2.32 12.92 -7.73
N LEU A 56 2.70 11.63 -7.84
CA LEU A 56 2.29 10.75 -8.92
C LEU A 56 0.81 10.36 -8.89
N SER A 57 0.19 10.34 -7.70
CA SER A 57 -1.22 10.01 -7.53
C SER A 57 -2.18 11.17 -7.77
N GLN A 58 -1.67 12.39 -8.01
CA GLN A 58 -2.55 13.53 -8.34
C GLN A 58 -3.18 13.36 -9.72
N ASP A 59 -4.47 13.67 -9.85
CA ASP A 59 -5.24 13.51 -11.10
C ASP A 59 -4.57 14.22 -12.30
N HIS A 60 -4.07 15.43 -12.10
CA HIS A 60 -3.40 16.21 -13.13
C HIS A 60 -2.05 15.60 -13.56
N THR A 61 -1.36 14.91 -12.66
CA THR A 61 -0.12 14.17 -12.95
C THR A 61 -0.43 12.91 -13.76
N ILE A 62 -1.44 12.16 -13.34
CA ILE A 62 -1.89 10.95 -14.03
C ILE A 62 -2.28 11.30 -15.47
N GLU A 63 -3.08 12.35 -15.65
CA GLU A 63 -3.51 12.83 -16.97
C GLU A 63 -2.33 13.23 -17.87
N HIS A 64 -1.31 13.89 -17.31
CA HIS A 64 -0.09 14.23 -18.03
C HIS A 64 0.69 12.99 -18.49
N ILE A 65 0.86 12.00 -17.62
CA ILE A 65 1.56 10.75 -17.93
C ILE A 65 0.82 9.97 -19.03
N THR A 66 -0.51 9.84 -18.92
CA THR A 66 -1.33 9.14 -19.91
C THR A 66 -1.29 9.83 -21.28
N ARG A 67 -1.37 11.16 -21.33
CA ARG A 67 -1.28 11.93 -22.58
C ARG A 67 0.09 11.79 -23.25
N ASN A 68 1.18 11.83 -22.49
CA ASN A 68 2.53 11.71 -23.04
C ASN A 68 2.84 10.28 -23.51
N SER A 69 2.31 9.25 -22.85
CA SER A 69 2.45 7.86 -23.27
C SER A 69 1.84 7.61 -24.66
N ASN A 70 0.67 8.19 -24.93
CA ASN A 70 0.00 8.09 -26.23
C ASN A 70 0.73 8.87 -27.35
N ARG A 71 1.48 9.93 -27.00
CA ARG A 71 2.27 10.72 -27.94
C ARG A 71 3.60 10.05 -28.32
N ALA A 72 4.18 9.25 -27.42
CA ALA A 72 5.41 8.49 -27.70
C ALA A 72 5.18 7.27 -28.63
N GLN A 73 3.94 6.77 -28.74
CA GLN A 73 3.60 5.68 -29.65
C GLN A 73 3.43 6.12 -31.11
N THR A 74 3.06 7.39 -31.35
CA THR A 74 2.85 7.90 -32.72
C THR A 74 4.15 8.21 -33.47
N THR A 75 5.27 8.45 -32.77
CA THR A 75 6.58 8.72 -33.40
C THR A 75 7.39 7.48 -33.77
N ARG A 76 6.90 6.26 -33.48
CA ARG A 76 7.63 5.00 -33.77
C ARG A 76 7.31 4.36 -35.13
N VAL A 77 6.44 4.95 -35.95
CA VAL A 77 5.97 4.33 -37.20
C VAL A 77 6.73 4.82 -38.45
N SER A 78 7.94 5.38 -38.34
CA SER A 78 8.67 5.88 -39.52
C SER A 78 10.19 5.64 -39.48
N ILE A 79 10.65 4.50 -38.96
CA ILE A 79 12.07 4.09 -39.02
C ILE A 79 12.24 2.79 -39.83
N SER A 80 11.35 2.51 -40.77
CA SER A 80 11.43 1.30 -41.60
C SER A 80 11.97 1.57 -43.02
N LYS A 81 12.50 2.76 -43.30
CA LYS A 81 12.99 3.13 -44.66
C LYS A 81 14.24 4.02 -44.66
N LEU A 82 15.22 3.78 -43.80
CA LEU A 82 16.53 4.42 -43.92
C LEU A 82 17.64 3.37 -43.99
N ASP A 83 18.46 3.52 -45.02
CA ASP A 83 19.51 2.63 -45.51
C ASP A 83 20.59 2.36 -44.44
N PRO A 84 21.01 1.10 -44.19
CA PRO A 84 21.91 0.76 -43.10
C PRO A 84 23.35 1.31 -43.22
N GLU A 85 23.78 1.78 -44.39
CA GLU A 85 25.20 2.16 -44.61
C GLU A 85 25.59 3.56 -44.12
N LEU A 86 24.65 4.47 -43.89
CA LEU A 86 24.98 5.86 -43.53
C LEU A 86 25.18 6.12 -42.03
N LEU A 87 24.96 5.12 -41.16
CA LEU A 87 24.99 5.33 -39.70
C LEU A 87 26.34 5.04 -39.02
N ASN A 88 27.42 4.77 -39.79
CA ASN A 88 28.72 4.38 -39.24
C ASN A 88 29.76 5.50 -39.12
N THR A 89 29.41 6.76 -39.41
CA THR A 89 30.35 7.89 -39.37
C THR A 89 29.88 9.03 -38.46
N SER A 90 29.39 8.73 -37.27
CA SER A 90 29.43 9.70 -36.18
C SER A 90 29.29 8.99 -34.83
N ILE A 91 29.87 9.57 -33.79
CA ILE A 91 29.90 9.04 -32.41
C ILE A 91 31.06 8.07 -32.16
N ARG A 92 32.27 8.55 -32.50
CA ARG A 92 33.48 8.26 -31.75
C ARG A 92 33.48 9.10 -30.47
N SER A 93 32.69 8.71 -29.47
CA SER A 93 32.87 9.16 -28.09
C SER A 93 32.74 7.99 -27.12
N LYS A 94 33.83 7.76 -26.40
CA LYS A 94 34.09 6.67 -25.46
C LYS A 94 33.04 6.61 -24.34
N GLN A 95 32.03 5.77 -24.48
CA GLN A 95 31.43 5.05 -23.36
C GLN A 95 31.05 3.67 -23.87
N THR A 96 31.70 2.64 -23.34
CA THR A 96 31.40 1.24 -23.64
C THR A 96 29.99 0.96 -23.11
N ILE A 97 28.98 1.13 -23.96
CA ILE A 97 27.62 0.69 -23.66
C ILE A 97 27.68 -0.83 -23.66
N HIS A 98 27.91 -1.42 -22.49
CA HIS A 98 27.52 -2.80 -22.26
C HIS A 98 26.00 -2.85 -22.38
N LYS A 99 25.52 -3.20 -23.58
CA LYS A 99 24.14 -3.66 -23.77
C LYS A 99 23.99 -4.90 -22.90
N ILE A 100 23.54 -4.71 -21.66
CA ILE A 100 23.04 -5.80 -20.84
C ILE A 100 21.74 -6.23 -21.52
N ASN A 101 21.85 -7.26 -22.35
CA ASN A 101 20.69 -7.91 -22.94
C ASN A 101 20.06 -8.75 -21.83
N PHE A 102 19.16 -8.14 -21.05
CA PHE A 102 18.25 -8.90 -20.19
C PHE A 102 17.25 -9.63 -21.09
N GLN A 103 17.71 -10.68 -21.75
CA GLN A 103 16.84 -11.71 -22.27
C GLN A 103 16.46 -12.57 -21.06
N SER A 104 15.61 -12.02 -20.20
CA SER A 104 14.82 -12.82 -19.28
C SER A 104 13.95 -13.72 -20.16
N GLN A 105 14.43 -14.93 -20.41
CA GLN A 105 13.59 -16.06 -20.77
C GLN A 105 12.65 -16.26 -19.57
N LEU A 106 11.61 -15.43 -19.50
CA LEU A 106 10.49 -15.65 -18.62
C LEU A 106 9.82 -16.92 -19.13
N ASN A 107 10.12 -18.00 -18.44
CA ASN A 107 9.38 -19.25 -18.55
C ASN A 107 7.96 -18.94 -18.03
N LEU A 108 7.13 -18.41 -18.92
CA LEU A 108 5.83 -17.80 -18.61
C LEU A 108 4.93 -18.78 -17.83
N ASP A 109 5.10 -20.07 -18.09
CA ASP A 109 4.33 -21.13 -17.45
C ASP A 109 4.73 -21.35 -15.98
N THR A 110 6.01 -21.22 -15.64
CA THR A 110 6.49 -21.39 -14.26
C THR A 110 6.07 -20.22 -13.38
N HIS A 111 6.05 -19.00 -13.94
CA HIS A 111 5.64 -17.80 -13.21
C HIS A 111 4.12 -17.77 -12.96
N ASN A 112 3.31 -18.21 -13.93
CA ASN A 112 1.86 -18.32 -13.75
C ASN A 112 1.48 -19.39 -12.71
N GLN A 113 2.21 -20.51 -12.63
CA GLN A 113 1.98 -21.53 -11.60
C GLN A 113 2.28 -21.01 -10.18
N GLN A 114 3.33 -20.22 -10.00
CA GLN A 114 3.64 -19.59 -8.72
C GLN A 114 2.58 -18.56 -8.31
N LEU A 115 2.04 -17.82 -9.28
CA LEU A 115 0.99 -16.83 -9.02
C LEU A 115 -0.33 -17.51 -8.62
N ASN A 116 -0.69 -18.62 -9.28
CA ASN A 116 -1.89 -19.39 -8.94
C ASN A 116 -1.80 -20.02 -7.54
N THR A 117 -0.65 -20.59 -7.17
CA THR A 117 -0.45 -21.14 -5.82
C THR A 117 -0.52 -20.07 -4.73
N LEU A 118 -0.02 -18.86 -5.01
CA LEU A 118 -0.14 -17.73 -4.10
C LEU A 118 -1.59 -17.27 -3.92
N VAL A 119 -2.37 -17.22 -5.00
CA VAL A 119 -3.80 -16.86 -4.96
C VAL A 119 -4.61 -17.89 -4.18
N GLU A 120 -4.38 -19.18 -4.41
CA GLU A 120 -5.02 -20.27 -3.66
C GLU A 120 -4.65 -20.24 -2.17
N SER A 121 -3.38 -19.99 -1.85
CA SER A 121 -2.92 -19.83 -0.46
C SER A 121 -3.61 -18.65 0.24
N HIS A 122 -3.74 -17.52 -0.45
CA HIS A 122 -4.43 -16.36 0.11
C HIS A 122 -5.93 -16.62 0.32
N HIS A 123 -6.58 -17.29 -0.63
CA HIS A 123 -7.99 -17.64 -0.55
C HIS A 123 -8.27 -18.59 0.63
N THR A 124 -7.46 -19.64 0.78
CA THR A 124 -7.56 -20.58 1.90
C THR A 124 -7.30 -19.91 3.25
N ASN A 125 -6.32 -19.00 3.34
CA ASN A 125 -6.05 -18.24 4.56
C ASN A 125 -7.23 -17.33 4.94
N THR A 126 -7.88 -16.71 3.96
CA THR A 126 -9.05 -15.86 4.17
C THR A 126 -10.23 -16.66 4.72
N ILE A 127 -10.52 -17.83 4.11
CA ILE A 127 -11.58 -18.73 4.57
C ILE A 127 -11.33 -19.19 6.01
N GLN A 128 -10.08 -19.55 6.34
CA GLN A 128 -9.70 -19.98 7.68
C GLN A 128 -9.89 -18.85 8.71
N LYS A 129 -9.45 -17.63 8.39
CA LYS A 129 -9.65 -16.47 9.27
C LYS A 129 -11.13 -16.19 9.50
N ASP A 130 -11.94 -16.23 8.47
CA ASP A 130 -13.39 -16.05 8.58
C ASP A 130 -14.05 -17.13 9.44
N ALA A 131 -13.59 -18.38 9.34
CA ALA A 131 -14.07 -19.47 10.19
C ALA A 131 -13.72 -19.22 11.67
N ILE A 132 -12.50 -18.77 11.96
CA ILE A 132 -12.04 -18.44 13.33
C ILE A 132 -12.84 -17.27 13.91
N ILE A 133 -13.14 -16.25 13.10
CA ILE A 133 -13.95 -15.10 13.52
C ILE A 133 -15.38 -15.55 13.85
N ARG A 134 -16.00 -16.36 12.98
CA ARG A 134 -17.34 -16.90 13.20
C ARG A 134 -17.43 -17.72 14.49
N GLU A 135 -16.44 -18.57 14.75
CA GLU A 135 -16.38 -19.37 15.98
C GLU A 135 -16.22 -18.47 17.22
N ASN A 136 -15.34 -17.46 17.18
CA ASN A 136 -15.19 -16.52 18.30
C ASN A 136 -16.49 -15.77 18.61
N ILE A 137 -17.20 -15.28 17.59
CA ILE A 137 -18.49 -14.61 17.76
C ILE A 137 -19.52 -15.58 18.37
N HIS A 138 -19.52 -16.84 17.94
CA HIS A 138 -20.41 -17.86 18.50
C HIS A 138 -20.13 -18.09 20.00
N GLN A 139 -18.86 -18.27 20.37
CA GLN A 139 -18.43 -18.46 21.75
C GLN A 139 -18.79 -17.26 22.65
N GLN A 140 -18.57 -16.03 22.17
CA GLN A 140 -18.95 -14.83 22.90
C GLN A 140 -20.45 -14.75 23.15
N ASN A 141 -21.27 -15.10 22.15
CA ASN A 141 -22.73 -15.13 22.28
C ASN A 141 -23.20 -16.19 23.31
N LEU A 142 -22.57 -17.37 23.31
CA LEU A 142 -22.86 -18.40 24.32
C LEU A 142 -22.55 -17.89 25.73
N GLN A 143 -21.36 -17.32 25.94
CA GLN A 143 -20.99 -16.73 27.23
C GLN A 143 -21.93 -15.62 27.68
N PHE A 144 -22.45 -14.83 26.74
CA PHE A 144 -23.41 -13.77 27.05
C PHE A 144 -24.76 -14.34 27.47
N ARG A 145 -25.27 -15.36 26.75
CA ARG A 145 -26.51 -16.08 27.13
C ARG A 145 -26.40 -16.74 28.49
N GLU A 146 -25.28 -17.36 28.81
CA GLU A 146 -25.06 -17.97 30.13
C GLU A 146 -25.02 -16.92 31.25
N ARG A 147 -24.34 -15.78 31.02
CA ARG A 147 -24.37 -14.65 31.97
C ARG A 147 -25.78 -14.09 32.18
N LEU A 148 -26.59 -14.01 31.13
CA LEU A 148 -27.99 -13.58 31.24
C LEU A 148 -28.83 -14.56 32.07
N LYS A 149 -28.70 -15.88 31.82
CA LYS A 149 -29.40 -16.91 32.62
C LYS A 149 -29.01 -16.85 34.10
N GLN A 150 -27.72 -16.68 34.41
CA GLN A 150 -27.25 -16.55 35.79
C GLN A 150 -27.83 -15.32 36.49
N ARG A 151 -27.96 -14.19 35.79
CA ARG A 151 -28.61 -13.00 36.36
C ARG A 151 -30.10 -13.23 36.62
N GLN A 152 -30.81 -13.87 35.70
CA GLN A 152 -32.21 -14.22 35.89
C GLN A 152 -32.39 -15.13 37.10
N SER A 153 -31.60 -16.20 37.22
CA SER A 153 -31.70 -17.10 38.37
C SER A 153 -31.39 -16.38 39.68
N GLN A 154 -30.32 -15.58 39.75
CA GLN A 154 -29.99 -14.80 40.95
C GLN A 154 -31.06 -13.78 41.33
N SER A 155 -31.71 -13.15 40.34
CA SER A 155 -32.81 -12.21 40.59
C SER A 155 -34.04 -12.91 41.18
N ILE A 156 -34.39 -14.10 40.67
CA ILE A 156 -35.49 -14.93 41.18
C ILE A 156 -35.18 -15.41 42.60
N THR A 157 -33.96 -15.87 42.86
CA THR A 157 -33.56 -16.34 44.20
C THR A 157 -33.57 -15.20 45.22
N ARG A 158 -33.15 -13.98 44.85
CA ARG A 158 -33.24 -12.80 45.73
C ARG A 158 -34.69 -12.38 46.01
N SER A 159 -35.58 -12.45 45.03
CA SER A 159 -37.00 -12.14 45.26
C SER A 159 -37.69 -13.20 46.14
N MET A 160 -37.24 -14.46 46.10
CA MET A 160 -37.80 -15.54 46.91
C MET A 160 -37.27 -15.57 48.35
N SER A 161 -36.04 -15.11 48.60
CA SER A 161 -35.44 -15.05 49.94
C SER A 161 -35.81 -13.81 50.76
N GLN A 162 -36.50 -12.84 50.15
CA GLN A 162 -37.01 -11.63 50.83
C GLN A 162 -38.49 -11.72 51.22
N CYS A 163 -39.16 -12.85 50.99
CA CYS A 163 -40.49 -13.08 51.56
C CYS A 163 -40.33 -13.56 53.02
N PRO A 164 -40.74 -12.77 54.03
CA PRO A 164 -40.82 -13.27 55.39
C PRO A 164 -41.85 -14.39 55.41
N SER A 165 -41.49 -15.54 55.99
CA SER A 165 -42.48 -16.55 56.36
C SER A 165 -43.49 -15.90 57.31
N TYR A 166 -44.78 -16.02 56.99
CA TYR A 166 -45.88 -15.45 57.78
C TYR A 166 -46.11 -16.14 59.14
N ASP A 167 -45.32 -17.17 59.47
CA ASP A 167 -45.56 -18.02 60.64
C ASP A 167 -44.90 -17.54 61.94
N THR A 168 -44.22 -16.38 61.97
CA THR A 168 -43.48 -15.93 63.18
C THR A 168 -44.12 -14.75 63.93
N ILE A 169 -45.28 -14.23 63.50
CA ILE A 169 -45.84 -12.99 64.10
C ILE A 169 -46.94 -13.25 65.16
N ILE A 170 -47.41 -14.48 65.34
CA ILE A 170 -48.44 -14.77 66.34
C ILE A 170 -47.85 -15.68 67.41
N TYR A 171 -47.45 -15.09 68.54
CA TYR A 171 -47.45 -15.64 69.91
C TYR A 171 -46.39 -14.93 70.77
N GLN A 172 -46.58 -13.63 71.02
CA GLN A 172 -46.13 -13.00 72.25
C GLN A 172 -47.19 -11.99 72.70
N LYS A 173 -48.11 -12.45 73.54
CA LYS A 173 -48.80 -11.67 74.57
C LYS A 173 -49.20 -12.60 75.70
#